data_AF-A0A0Q9XHA5-F1
#
_entry.id   AF-A0A0Q9XHA5-F1
#
_cell.length_a   1.000
_cell.length_b   1.000
_cell.length_c   1.000
_cell.angle_alpha   90.00
_cell.angle_beta   90.00
_cell.angle_gamma   90.00
#
_symmetry.space_group_name_H-M   'P 1'
#
loop_
_entity.id
_entity.type
_entity.pdbx_description
1 polymer ?
#
loop_
_entity_poly.entity_id
_entity_poly.type
_entity_poly.pdbx_seq_one_letter_code
_entity_poly.pdbx_strand_id
1 'polypeptide(L)'
;MNSEDMGCCSLKDTQLNYQKVRRIKQWNHLTISMLRLMIFLFMLDASLVYAKYASWSIEDPDFDTKHEKLGQPHYPYAELTEYYSSPKYKAEPIYNAFGMMPFHLIIRILFSKTSRVPNEYITVVNGTNALAFGEKSIANSWASLLCCNKLAFVWTIFLLFLIIVIPFVAITYFCFCFYRCPTVCECNEYADRRMRHFWSVGLMLLIVVLVFGLIVVMLNDKLIDQGVRRNWADMQEDRKDICTFLKDILDNIHHIFVYNFEEFETHINAQLNDVDKHILMDLSDASGLNALTELEEILSNMPQALALMKRVDKNIETLLFYIAQYRDGLRFVKRKMTYLLTVWCDYQQCNDILRSSGILQWDTSECLHLDLLPNISEYIESLQDIIRANLLHIPRQGIYNYQVVGEMIRENLHDQLPKISMKLAKLSEIYRQNVTHLQGLISSLINDIYTQHSHMSKGFHELEQSYGSDRKLISIALSVSILTITIILIAALICGWCVRRDNSGSKCLLLLFVLLNNGLNHVPCCMYTPNRFGDI
;
A
#
# COMPACT_ATOMS: atom_id res chain seq x y z
N MET A 1 -13.35 -93.24 0.61
CA MET A 1 -13.61 -93.72 -0.76
C MET A 1 -14.03 -92.53 -1.60
N ASN A 2 -13.15 -92.15 -2.55
CA ASN A 2 -13.30 -91.43 -3.84
C ASN A 2 -14.29 -90.25 -3.96
N SER A 3 -14.09 -89.22 -4.79
CA SER A 3 -13.01 -88.66 -5.64
C SER A 3 -13.67 -87.46 -6.35
N GLU A 4 -12.96 -86.33 -6.46
CA GLU A 4 -13.05 -85.26 -7.50
C GLU A 4 -14.43 -84.63 -7.82
N ASP A 5 -14.60 -83.30 -7.71
CA ASP A 5 -14.21 -82.37 -8.78
C ASP A 5 -13.74 -81.00 -8.25
N MET A 6 -12.58 -80.59 -8.76
CA MET A 6 -12.05 -79.22 -8.73
C MET A 6 -12.68 -78.36 -9.84
N GLY A 7 -12.89 -77.08 -9.53
CA GLY A 7 -12.61 -75.99 -10.47
C GLY A 7 -13.80 -75.18 -10.96
N CYS A 8 -14.13 -74.07 -10.26
CA CYS A 8 -14.61 -72.84 -10.91
C CYS A 8 -14.73 -71.60 -9.98
N CYS A 9 -13.85 -71.41 -8.98
CA CYS A 9 -13.96 -70.26 -8.05
C CYS A 9 -12.81 -69.23 -8.11
N SER A 10 -11.95 -69.21 -9.13
CA SER A 10 -10.72 -68.38 -9.07
C SER A 10 -10.64 -67.17 -10.03
N LEU A 11 -11.56 -67.01 -11.01
CA LEU A 11 -11.38 -65.97 -12.05
C LEU A 11 -12.13 -64.64 -11.82
N LYS A 12 -13.20 -64.62 -11.01
CA LYS A 12 -14.06 -63.42 -10.87
C LYS A 12 -13.57 -62.42 -9.81
N ASP A 13 -12.98 -62.92 -8.72
CA ASP A 13 -12.52 -62.07 -7.62
C ASP A 13 -11.18 -61.38 -7.90
N THR A 14 -10.33 -61.98 -8.75
CA THR A 14 -9.06 -61.40 -9.20
C THR A 14 -9.27 -60.23 -10.16
N GLN A 15 -10.28 -60.25 -11.02
CA GLN A 15 -10.59 -59.11 -11.91
C GLN A 15 -11.21 -57.91 -11.17
N LEU A 16 -12.03 -58.15 -10.14
CA LEU A 16 -12.67 -57.07 -9.38
C LEU A 16 -11.66 -56.30 -8.50
N ASN A 17 -10.66 -57.00 -7.95
CA ASN A 17 -9.58 -56.37 -7.17
C ASN A 17 -8.58 -55.60 -8.05
N TYR A 18 -8.27 -56.08 -9.26
CA TYR A 18 -7.38 -55.38 -10.18
C TYR A 18 -7.96 -54.04 -10.68
N GLN A 19 -9.29 -53.97 -10.91
CA GLN A 19 -9.97 -52.73 -11.32
C GLN A 19 -10.13 -51.70 -10.19
N LYS A 20 -10.22 -52.13 -8.92
CA LYS A 20 -10.23 -51.22 -7.76
C LYS A 20 -8.85 -50.60 -7.50
N VAL A 21 -7.79 -51.40 -7.56
CA VAL A 21 -6.40 -50.93 -7.35
C VAL A 21 -5.98 -49.97 -8.47
N ARG A 22 -6.39 -50.21 -9.72
CA ARG A 22 -6.08 -49.33 -10.86
C ARG A 22 -6.76 -47.95 -10.73
N ARG A 23 -7.99 -47.88 -10.21
CA ARG A 23 -8.69 -46.60 -9.97
C ARG A 23 -8.08 -45.78 -8.84
N ILE A 24 -7.63 -46.42 -7.75
CA ILE A 24 -6.98 -45.72 -6.62
C ILE A 24 -5.60 -45.18 -7.04
N LYS A 25 -4.85 -45.93 -7.85
CA LYS A 25 -3.54 -45.49 -8.36
C LYS A 25 -3.66 -44.32 -9.35
N GLN A 26 -4.74 -44.27 -10.13
CA GLN A 26 -5.04 -43.17 -11.07
C GLN A 26 -5.43 -41.88 -10.33
N TRP A 27 -6.22 -41.98 -9.25
CA TRP A 27 -6.56 -40.85 -8.38
C TRP A 27 -5.35 -40.29 -7.64
N ASN A 28 -4.45 -41.14 -7.14
CA ASN A 28 -3.23 -40.69 -6.46
C ASN A 28 -2.24 -39.99 -7.40
N HIS A 29 -2.17 -40.39 -8.68
CA HIS A 29 -1.34 -39.67 -9.66
C HIS A 29 -1.93 -38.30 -10.03
N LEU A 30 -3.25 -38.18 -10.12
CA LEU A 30 -3.94 -36.92 -10.38
C LEU A 30 -3.80 -35.94 -9.21
N THR A 31 -3.90 -36.40 -7.96
CA THR A 31 -3.71 -35.55 -6.78
C THR A 31 -2.27 -35.07 -6.61
N ILE A 32 -1.28 -35.93 -6.88
CA ILE A 32 0.14 -35.52 -6.85
C ILE A 32 0.47 -34.55 -8.00
N SER A 33 -0.13 -34.71 -9.18
CA SER A 33 0.05 -33.79 -10.31
C SER A 33 -0.56 -32.42 -10.03
N MET A 34 -1.74 -32.36 -9.39
CA MET A 34 -2.37 -31.11 -8.99
C MET A 34 -1.59 -30.39 -7.88
N LEU A 35 -0.99 -31.14 -6.95
CA LEU A 35 -0.14 -30.59 -5.89
C LEU A 35 1.15 -29.97 -6.47
N ARG A 36 1.78 -30.61 -7.48
CA ARG A 36 2.95 -30.06 -8.18
C ARG A 36 2.62 -28.80 -8.97
N LEU A 37 1.41 -28.72 -9.57
CA LEU A 37 0.94 -27.53 -10.28
C LEU A 37 0.71 -26.35 -9.31
N MET A 38 0.11 -26.61 -8.14
CA MET A 38 -0.08 -25.59 -7.09
C MET A 38 1.25 -25.05 -6.54
N ILE A 39 2.24 -25.91 -6.31
CA ILE A 39 3.57 -25.49 -5.84
C ILE A 39 4.28 -24.66 -6.91
N PHE A 40 4.14 -25.02 -8.20
CA PHE A 40 4.74 -24.27 -9.31
C PHE A 40 4.10 -22.87 -9.48
N LEU A 41 2.78 -22.77 -9.30
CA LEU A 41 2.07 -21.48 -9.32
C LEU A 41 2.43 -20.59 -8.12
N PHE A 42 2.64 -21.18 -6.94
CA PHE A 42 3.04 -20.44 -5.74
C PHE A 42 4.49 -19.91 -5.82
N MET A 43 5.40 -20.63 -6.50
CA MET A 43 6.77 -20.17 -6.72
C MET A 43 6.86 -19.04 -7.76
N LEU A 44 5.92 -18.98 -8.72
CA LEU A 44 5.86 -17.92 -9.74
C LEU A 44 5.46 -16.56 -9.14
N ASP A 45 4.53 -16.54 -8.17
CA ASP A 45 4.16 -15.32 -7.44
C ASP A 45 5.29 -14.80 -6.52
N ALA A 46 6.07 -15.70 -5.91
CA ALA A 46 7.17 -15.31 -5.03
C ALA A 46 8.33 -14.62 -5.79
N SER A 47 8.56 -14.98 -7.06
CA SER A 47 9.56 -14.35 -7.92
C SER A 47 9.15 -12.98 -8.49
N LEU A 48 7.87 -12.62 -8.48
CA LEU A 48 7.39 -11.32 -8.97
C LEU A 48 7.41 -10.22 -7.89
N VAL A 49 7.55 -10.59 -6.61
CA VAL A 49 7.53 -9.66 -5.47
C VAL A 49 8.93 -9.19 -5.05
N TYR A 50 10.01 -9.81 -5.54
CA TYR A 50 11.39 -9.46 -5.15
C TYR A 50 12.12 -8.49 -6.09
N ALA A 51 11.43 -7.90 -7.06
CA ALA A 51 12.00 -6.91 -7.98
C ALA A 51 11.35 -5.52 -7.79
N LYS A 52 11.50 -4.93 -6.60
CA LYS A 52 11.33 -3.48 -6.42
C LYS A 52 12.12 -3.00 -5.20
N TYR A 53 12.76 -1.84 -5.36
CA TYR A 53 13.56 -1.07 -4.40
C TYR A 53 15.06 -1.38 -4.34
N ALA A 54 15.73 -1.18 -5.48
CA ALA A 54 17.05 -0.55 -5.44
C ALA A 54 16.81 0.97 -5.32
N SER A 55 17.10 1.51 -4.14
CA SER A 55 17.12 2.95 -3.87
C SER A 55 18.29 3.57 -4.62
N TRP A 56 18.00 4.55 -5.46
CA TRP A 56 19.01 5.40 -6.06
C TRP A 56 19.36 6.48 -5.04
N SER A 57 20.46 6.30 -4.30
CA SER A 57 21.10 7.40 -3.59
C SER A 57 21.74 8.31 -4.64
N ILE A 58 21.24 9.54 -4.72
CA ILE A 58 21.90 10.62 -5.45
C ILE A 58 23.02 11.09 -4.54
N GLU A 59 24.15 10.39 -4.57
CA GLU A 59 25.39 10.87 -3.97
C GLU A 59 26.42 11.10 -5.09
N ASP A 60 26.63 12.39 -5.33
CA ASP A 60 27.83 13.06 -5.87
C ASP A 60 28.11 13.10 -7.39
N PRO A 61 28.72 14.19 -7.93
CA PRO A 61 29.91 14.84 -7.34
C PRO A 61 30.07 16.39 -7.42
N ASP A 62 30.70 16.94 -6.38
CA ASP A 62 31.74 17.98 -6.43
C ASP A 62 31.33 19.42 -6.84
N PHE A 63 30.18 19.89 -6.37
CA PHE A 63 29.89 21.34 -6.31
C PHE A 63 30.33 22.00 -5.00
N ASP A 64 30.68 21.20 -3.99
CA ASP A 64 30.96 21.73 -2.66
C ASP A 64 32.25 22.56 -2.64
N THR A 65 32.09 23.82 -2.28
CA THR A 65 33.19 24.75 -2.00
C THR A 65 34.03 24.25 -0.82
N LYS A 66 35.23 24.82 -0.64
CA LYS A 66 36.14 24.36 0.43
C LYS A 66 35.52 24.53 1.82
N HIS A 67 34.68 25.54 2.02
CA HIS A 67 33.98 25.75 3.29
C HIS A 67 32.74 24.83 3.46
N GLU A 68 32.05 24.45 2.38
CA GLU A 68 30.97 23.45 2.44
C GLU A 68 31.51 22.06 2.83
N LYS A 69 32.69 21.68 2.32
CA LYS A 69 33.42 20.46 2.71
C LYS A 69 33.87 20.46 4.19
N LEU A 70 33.95 21.64 4.82
CA LEU A 70 34.25 21.80 6.25
C LEU A 70 32.99 21.76 7.14
N GLY A 71 31.82 21.46 6.57
CA GLY A 71 30.57 21.25 7.30
C GLY A 71 29.75 22.50 7.56
N GLN A 72 30.04 23.61 6.87
CA GLN A 72 29.19 24.82 6.90
C GLN A 72 28.31 24.84 5.65
N PRO A 73 27.02 24.43 5.73
CA PRO A 73 26.13 24.45 4.58
C PRO A 73 25.88 25.90 4.15
N HIS A 74 26.09 26.19 2.87
CA HIS A 74 26.02 27.55 2.33
C HIS A 74 24.59 28.08 2.27
N TYR A 75 23.63 27.20 1.97
CA TYR A 75 22.20 27.51 2.04
C TYR A 75 21.47 26.33 2.71
N PRO A 76 20.94 26.50 3.94
CA PRO A 76 20.14 25.43 4.54
C PRO A 76 18.90 25.16 3.69
N TYR A 77 18.47 23.90 3.63
CA TYR A 77 17.19 23.55 3.03
C TYR A 77 16.04 24.19 3.81
N ALA A 78 14.97 24.56 3.11
CA ALA A 78 13.75 25.03 3.78
C ALA A 78 13.12 23.87 4.56
N GLU A 79 12.96 24.04 5.87
CA GLU A 79 12.19 23.13 6.71
C GLU A 79 10.69 23.46 6.55
N LEU A 80 9.99 22.65 5.76
CA LEU A 80 8.57 22.83 5.48
C LEU A 80 7.73 21.96 6.42
N THR A 81 6.60 22.47 6.88
CA THR A 81 5.69 21.71 7.72
C THR A 81 4.96 20.62 6.93
N GLU A 82 4.87 19.43 7.52
CA GLU A 82 4.16 18.30 6.93
C GLU A 82 2.64 18.41 7.15
N TYR A 83 1.87 18.10 6.10
CA TYR A 83 0.42 17.96 6.20
C TYR A 83 0.03 16.56 6.67
N TYR A 84 -0.71 16.47 7.77
CA TYR A 84 -1.23 15.20 8.30
C TYR A 84 -2.72 15.03 8.00
N SER A 85 -3.02 14.19 7.02
CA SER A 85 -4.37 13.74 6.69
C SER A 85 -4.83 12.68 7.72
N SER A 86 -5.99 12.89 8.36
CA SER A 86 -6.63 11.89 9.24
C SER A 86 -8.14 11.66 9.02
N PRO A 87 -8.63 11.62 7.76
CA PRO A 87 -10.02 11.31 7.47
C PRO A 87 -10.32 9.84 7.78
N LYS A 88 -11.49 9.60 8.39
CA LYS A 88 -12.01 8.26 8.66
C LYS A 88 -13.03 7.89 7.60
N TYR A 89 -12.70 6.91 6.78
CA TYR A 89 -13.58 6.34 5.76
C TYR A 89 -14.25 5.07 6.25
N LYS A 90 -15.38 4.74 5.65
CA LYS A 90 -16.02 3.44 5.88
C LYS A 90 -15.23 2.34 5.16
N ALA A 91 -15.03 1.22 5.84
CA ALA A 91 -14.43 0.03 5.23
C ALA A 91 -15.40 -0.65 4.26
N GLU A 92 -14.85 -1.28 3.21
CA GLU A 92 -15.63 -2.04 2.24
C GLU A 92 -16.47 -3.13 2.94
N PRO A 93 -17.78 -3.21 2.67
CA PRO A 93 -18.62 -4.22 3.27
C PRO A 93 -18.32 -5.61 2.71
N ILE A 94 -18.15 -6.60 3.60
CA ILE A 94 -18.00 -8.00 3.21
C ILE A 94 -19.35 -8.54 2.73
N TYR A 95 -19.46 -8.78 1.42
CA TYR A 95 -20.65 -9.37 0.82
C TYR A 95 -20.69 -10.89 1.04
N ASN A 96 -21.72 -11.38 1.74
CA ASN A 96 -21.97 -12.82 1.88
C ASN A 96 -23.09 -13.25 0.91
N ALA A 97 -22.69 -13.97 -0.14
CA ALA A 97 -23.59 -14.46 -1.18
C ALA A 97 -24.41 -15.71 -0.78
N PHE A 98 -24.25 -16.24 0.44
CA PHE A 98 -24.89 -17.49 0.90
C PHE A 98 -24.78 -18.67 -0.09
N GLY A 99 -23.67 -18.76 -0.84
CA GLY A 99 -23.46 -19.82 -1.84
C GLY A 99 -24.24 -19.67 -3.15
N MET A 100 -24.94 -18.54 -3.39
CA MET A 100 -25.77 -18.30 -4.59
C MET A 100 -24.99 -17.88 -5.84
N MET A 101 -23.68 -17.61 -5.71
CA MET A 101 -22.82 -17.15 -6.81
C MET A 101 -22.91 -18.01 -8.09
N PRO A 102 -22.89 -19.36 -8.03
CA PRO A 102 -23.00 -20.20 -9.23
C PRO A 102 -24.34 -20.01 -9.95
N PHE A 103 -25.44 -19.83 -9.19
CA PHE A 103 -26.77 -19.64 -9.75
C PHE A 103 -26.91 -18.28 -10.44
N HIS A 104 -26.38 -17.22 -9.83
CA HIS A 104 -26.33 -15.90 -10.46
C HIS A 104 -25.53 -15.92 -11.76
N LEU A 105 -24.43 -16.70 -11.81
CA LEU A 105 -23.64 -16.87 -13.01
C LEU A 105 -24.42 -17.62 -14.12
N ILE A 106 -25.13 -18.69 -13.78
CA ILE A 106 -25.98 -19.42 -14.75
C ILE A 106 -27.09 -18.52 -15.30
N ILE A 107 -27.79 -17.78 -14.43
CA ILE A 107 -28.85 -16.85 -14.83
C ILE A 107 -28.27 -15.74 -15.73
N ARG A 108 -27.11 -15.20 -15.38
CA ARG A 108 -26.43 -14.19 -16.20
C ARG A 108 -26.08 -14.76 -17.57
N ILE A 109 -25.56 -15.99 -17.68
CA ILE A 109 -25.28 -16.62 -18.98
C ILE A 109 -26.55 -16.78 -19.79
N LEU A 110 -27.63 -17.29 -19.18
CA LEU A 110 -28.89 -17.60 -19.87
C LEU A 110 -29.65 -16.35 -20.36
N PHE A 111 -29.59 -15.24 -19.60
CA PHE A 111 -30.37 -14.03 -19.86
C PHE A 111 -29.53 -12.78 -20.22
N SER A 112 -28.19 -12.88 -20.29
CA SER A 112 -27.27 -11.75 -20.56
C SER A 112 -27.60 -10.94 -21.81
N LYS A 113 -28.08 -11.60 -22.87
CA LYS A 113 -28.38 -10.93 -24.16
C LYS A 113 -29.78 -10.35 -24.25
N THR A 114 -30.69 -10.70 -23.34
CA THR A 114 -32.12 -10.35 -23.45
C THR A 114 -32.55 -9.30 -22.43
N SER A 115 -31.85 -9.17 -21.30
CA SER A 115 -32.21 -8.23 -20.23
C SER A 115 -31.80 -6.79 -20.57
N ARG A 116 -32.58 -6.12 -21.42
CA ARG A 116 -32.55 -4.66 -21.57
C ARG A 116 -33.86 -4.08 -21.10
N VAL A 117 -33.79 -3.17 -20.13
CA VAL A 117 -34.93 -2.34 -19.75
C VAL A 117 -35.00 -1.18 -20.74
N PRO A 118 -36.11 -1.00 -21.49
CA PRO A 118 -36.24 0.14 -22.38
C PRO A 118 -36.20 1.46 -21.59
N ASN A 119 -35.61 2.51 -22.18
CA ASN A 119 -35.40 3.83 -21.54
C ASN A 119 -36.69 4.53 -21.07
N GLU A 120 -37.87 4.01 -21.43
CA GLU A 120 -39.18 4.55 -21.08
C GLU A 120 -39.75 4.01 -19.76
N TYR A 121 -39.13 2.95 -19.19
CA TYR A 121 -39.54 2.36 -17.91
C TYR A 121 -38.73 2.89 -16.72
N ILE A 122 -37.49 3.30 -16.98
CA ILE A 122 -36.62 3.95 -16.01
C ILE A 122 -36.11 5.21 -16.69
N THR A 123 -36.62 6.35 -16.25
CA THR A 123 -36.21 7.64 -16.80
C THR A 123 -35.30 8.34 -15.81
N VAL A 124 -34.25 8.95 -16.35
CA VAL A 124 -33.47 9.92 -15.60
C VAL A 124 -34.30 11.20 -15.51
N VAL A 125 -34.58 11.67 -14.30
CA VAL A 125 -35.38 12.89 -14.10
C VAL A 125 -34.65 14.07 -14.75
N ASN A 126 -35.28 14.76 -15.70
CA ASN A 126 -34.67 15.84 -16.47
C ASN A 126 -33.87 16.81 -15.59
N GLY A 127 -32.56 16.91 -15.83
CA GLY A 127 -31.64 17.79 -15.10
C GLY A 127 -31.00 17.18 -13.84
N THR A 128 -31.30 15.94 -13.47
CA THR A 128 -30.68 15.24 -12.33
C THR A 128 -30.35 13.79 -12.71
N ASN A 129 -29.28 13.19 -12.19
CA ASN A 129 -28.99 11.76 -12.40
C ASN A 129 -29.85 10.85 -11.49
N ALA A 130 -31.02 11.33 -11.05
CA ALA A 130 -31.97 10.55 -10.27
C ALA A 130 -32.66 9.53 -11.18
N LEU A 131 -32.66 8.27 -10.76
CA LEU A 131 -33.46 7.24 -11.39
C LEU A 131 -34.89 7.36 -10.87
N ALA A 132 -35.84 7.64 -11.76
CA ALA A 132 -37.26 7.60 -11.46
C ALA A 132 -37.98 6.60 -12.35
N PHE A 133 -39.15 6.18 -11.88
CA PHE A 133 -40.09 5.39 -12.66
C PHE A 133 -40.52 6.16 -13.91
N GLY A 134 -40.31 5.57 -15.08
CA GLY A 134 -40.70 6.16 -16.35
C GLY A 134 -42.22 6.13 -16.55
N GLU A 135 -42.73 6.99 -17.42
CA GLU A 135 -44.17 7.17 -17.66
C GLU A 135 -44.91 5.85 -17.94
N LYS A 136 -44.28 4.91 -18.65
CA LYS A 136 -44.87 3.59 -18.95
C LYS A 136 -44.96 2.65 -17.75
N SER A 137 -44.08 2.80 -16.77
CA SER A 137 -44.14 2.03 -15.52
C SER A 137 -45.27 2.52 -14.62
N ILE A 138 -45.50 3.83 -14.56
CA ILE A 138 -46.62 4.45 -13.84
C ILE A 138 -47.95 4.12 -14.53
N ALA A 139 -47.97 4.16 -15.87
CA ALA A 139 -49.15 3.81 -16.67
C ALA A 139 -49.42 2.29 -16.76
N ASN A 140 -48.69 1.45 -16.00
CA ASN A 140 -48.86 -0.01 -15.94
C ASN A 140 -48.79 -0.72 -17.30
N SER A 141 -48.04 -0.15 -18.26
CA SER A 141 -47.94 -0.65 -19.63
C SER A 141 -46.70 -1.52 -19.80
N TRP A 142 -46.84 -2.84 -19.69
CA TRP A 142 -45.69 -3.78 -19.69
C TRP A 142 -45.35 -4.38 -21.07
N ALA A 143 -46.13 -4.05 -22.11
CA ALA A 143 -46.01 -4.68 -23.42
C ALA A 143 -44.61 -4.49 -24.05
N SER A 144 -44.00 -3.32 -23.89
CA SER A 144 -42.67 -3.03 -24.43
C SER A 144 -41.56 -3.78 -23.68
N LEU A 145 -41.66 -3.86 -22.34
CA LEU A 145 -40.71 -4.62 -21.51
C LEU A 145 -40.78 -6.13 -21.77
N LEU A 146 -41.98 -6.67 -21.98
CA LEU A 146 -42.20 -8.07 -22.35
C LEU A 146 -41.69 -8.38 -23.77
N CYS A 147 -41.81 -7.42 -24.70
CA CYS A 147 -41.30 -7.56 -26.07
C CYS A 147 -39.77 -7.57 -26.14
N CYS A 148 -39.08 -6.83 -25.27
CA CYS A 148 -37.62 -6.89 -25.17
C CYS A 148 -37.15 -8.19 -24.48
N ASN A 149 -37.92 -8.70 -23.53
CA ASN A 149 -37.57 -9.88 -22.72
C ASN A 149 -38.36 -11.14 -23.12
N LYS A 150 -38.51 -11.41 -24.43
CA LYS A 150 -39.33 -12.53 -24.94
C LYS A 150 -38.93 -13.88 -24.35
N LEU A 151 -37.62 -14.12 -24.19
CA LEU A 151 -37.10 -15.36 -23.61
C LEU A 151 -37.58 -15.53 -22.17
N ALA A 152 -37.43 -14.51 -21.34
CA ALA A 152 -37.88 -14.54 -19.95
C ALA A 152 -39.39 -14.74 -19.85
N PHE A 153 -40.17 -14.07 -20.71
CA PHE A 153 -41.62 -14.23 -20.74
C PHE A 153 -42.06 -15.66 -21.11
N VAL A 154 -41.48 -16.24 -22.16
CA VAL A 154 -41.76 -17.64 -22.56
C VAL A 154 -41.40 -18.61 -21.45
N TRP A 155 -40.25 -18.40 -20.79
CA TRP A 155 -39.83 -19.21 -19.64
C TRP A 155 -40.80 -19.09 -18.46
N THR A 156 -41.30 -17.89 -18.15
CA THR A 156 -42.29 -17.69 -17.09
C THR A 156 -43.60 -18.43 -17.39
N ILE A 157 -44.11 -18.36 -18.63
CA ILE A 157 -45.31 -19.11 -19.04
C ILE A 157 -45.08 -20.62 -18.91
N PHE A 158 -43.92 -21.11 -19.35
CA PHE A 158 -43.56 -22.52 -19.23
C PHE A 158 -43.55 -22.99 -17.77
N LEU A 159 -42.97 -22.20 -16.85
CA LEU A 159 -42.97 -22.52 -15.42
C LEU A 159 -44.37 -22.49 -14.82
N LEU A 160 -45.21 -21.52 -15.20
CA LEU A 160 -46.60 -21.43 -14.74
C LEU A 160 -47.42 -22.63 -15.21
N PHE A 161 -47.26 -23.06 -16.46
CA PHE A 161 -47.87 -24.29 -16.97
C PHE A 161 -47.44 -25.52 -16.17
N LEU A 162 -46.14 -25.63 -15.84
CA LEU A 162 -45.60 -26.74 -15.05
C LEU A 162 -46.16 -26.76 -13.61
N ILE A 163 -46.34 -25.59 -12.97
CA ILE A 163 -47.00 -25.48 -11.66
C ILE A 163 -48.43 -26.02 -11.69
N ILE A 164 -49.16 -25.81 -12.79
CA ILE A 164 -50.53 -26.32 -12.96
C ILE A 164 -50.53 -27.82 -13.23
N VAL A 165 -49.65 -28.33 -14.09
CA VAL A 165 -49.66 -29.73 -14.52
C VAL A 165 -49.18 -30.70 -13.44
N ILE A 166 -48.16 -30.32 -12.65
CA ILE A 166 -47.59 -31.18 -11.59
C ILE A 166 -48.64 -31.72 -10.60
N PRO A 167 -49.56 -30.92 -10.02
CA PRO A 167 -50.58 -31.46 -9.12
C PRO A 167 -51.55 -32.43 -9.82
N PHE A 168 -51.88 -32.23 -11.10
CA PHE A 168 -52.69 -33.21 -11.84
C PHE A 168 -51.94 -34.53 -12.07
N VAL A 169 -50.63 -34.48 -12.32
CA VAL A 169 -49.79 -35.69 -12.41
C VAL A 169 -49.73 -36.41 -11.07
N ALA A 170 -49.65 -35.68 -9.96
CA ALA A 170 -49.69 -36.25 -8.61
C ALA A 170 -51.02 -36.96 -8.31
N ILE A 171 -52.14 -36.32 -8.65
CA ILE A 171 -53.50 -36.87 -8.44
C ILE A 171 -53.73 -38.10 -9.33
N THR A 172 -53.32 -38.06 -10.60
CA THR A 172 -53.45 -39.21 -11.51
C THR A 172 -52.58 -40.38 -11.05
N TYR A 173 -51.35 -40.14 -10.62
CA TYR A 173 -50.49 -41.17 -10.03
C TYR A 173 -51.13 -41.81 -8.78
N PHE A 174 -51.75 -40.99 -7.91
CA PHE A 174 -52.48 -41.46 -6.74
C PHE A 174 -53.72 -42.28 -7.12
N CYS A 175 -54.56 -41.80 -8.04
CA CYS A 175 -55.78 -42.46 -8.48
C CYS A 175 -55.50 -43.78 -9.22
N PHE A 176 -54.46 -43.83 -10.07
CA PHE A 176 -54.05 -45.06 -10.76
C PHE A 176 -53.43 -46.09 -9.81
N CYS A 177 -52.86 -45.68 -8.67
CA CYS A 177 -52.48 -46.63 -7.61
C CYS A 177 -53.69 -47.18 -6.85
N PHE A 178 -54.76 -46.38 -6.70
CA PHE A 178 -55.96 -46.77 -5.96
C PHE A 178 -56.88 -47.71 -6.76
N TYR A 179 -57.06 -47.47 -8.07
CA TYR A 179 -57.93 -48.29 -8.92
C TYR A 179 -57.32 -49.62 -9.40
N ARG A 180 -56.04 -49.88 -9.13
CA ARG A 180 -55.35 -51.10 -9.58
C ARG A 180 -55.39 -52.27 -8.57
N CYS A 181 -56.18 -52.14 -7.51
CA CYS A 181 -56.46 -53.24 -6.58
C CYS A 181 -57.96 -53.56 -6.49
N PRO A 182 -58.56 -54.21 -7.50
CA PRO A 182 -59.49 -55.29 -7.25
C PRO A 182 -58.73 -56.61 -7.33
N THR A 183 -59.00 -57.49 -6.38
CA THR A 183 -58.42 -58.81 -6.11
C THR A 183 -58.55 -59.84 -7.26
N VAL A 184 -58.79 -59.44 -8.51
CA VAL A 184 -59.29 -60.36 -9.56
C VAL A 184 -58.64 -60.22 -10.96
N CYS A 185 -57.61 -59.39 -11.18
CA CYS A 185 -56.96 -59.34 -12.51
C CYS A 185 -55.48 -59.74 -12.45
N GLU A 186 -55.11 -60.83 -13.14
CA GLU A 186 -53.73 -61.22 -13.46
C GLU A 186 -53.07 -60.19 -14.38
N CYS A 187 -52.61 -59.08 -13.81
CA CYS A 187 -51.67 -58.18 -14.46
C CYS A 187 -50.24 -58.63 -14.18
N ASN A 188 -49.40 -58.62 -15.20
CA ASN A 188 -47.99 -59.02 -15.16
C ASN A 188 -47.22 -58.29 -14.04
N GLU A 189 -47.05 -58.96 -12.89
CA GLU A 189 -46.60 -58.37 -11.62
C GLU A 189 -45.20 -57.69 -11.72
N TYR A 190 -44.34 -58.20 -12.60
CA TYR A 190 -43.00 -57.67 -12.83
C TYR A 190 -43.00 -56.33 -13.59
N ALA A 191 -43.90 -56.15 -14.56
CA ALA A 191 -43.98 -54.93 -15.36
C ALA A 191 -44.60 -53.77 -14.57
N ASP A 192 -45.64 -54.04 -13.77
CA ASP A 192 -46.30 -53.03 -12.93
C ASP A 192 -45.38 -52.57 -11.78
N ARG A 193 -44.59 -53.48 -11.21
CA ARG A 193 -43.59 -53.16 -10.17
C ARG A 193 -42.48 -52.26 -10.71
N ARG A 194 -41.95 -52.55 -11.91
CA ARG A 194 -40.89 -51.74 -12.54
C ARG A 194 -41.37 -50.33 -12.89
N MET A 195 -42.57 -50.20 -13.45
CA MET A 195 -43.14 -48.89 -13.79
C MET A 195 -43.46 -48.06 -12.54
N ARG A 196 -43.98 -48.69 -11.47
CA ARG A 196 -44.23 -48.02 -10.18
C ARG A 196 -42.94 -47.50 -9.55
N HIS A 197 -41.86 -48.28 -9.57
CA HIS A 197 -40.54 -47.82 -9.10
C HIS A 197 -40.01 -46.67 -9.96
N PHE A 198 -40.17 -46.72 -11.28
CA PHE A 198 -39.74 -45.64 -12.17
C PHE A 198 -40.47 -44.32 -11.89
N TRP A 199 -41.81 -44.34 -11.79
CA TRP A 199 -42.62 -43.16 -11.47
C TRP A 199 -42.37 -42.65 -10.05
N SER A 200 -42.16 -43.54 -9.09
CA SER A 200 -41.84 -43.16 -7.72
C SER A 200 -40.44 -42.52 -7.59
N VAL A 201 -39.43 -43.05 -8.29
CA VAL A 201 -38.10 -42.44 -8.36
C VAL A 201 -38.17 -41.08 -9.05
N GLY A 202 -38.96 -40.96 -10.12
CA GLY A 202 -39.23 -39.68 -10.79
C GLY A 202 -39.90 -38.65 -9.87
N LEU A 203 -40.88 -39.07 -9.07
CA LEU A 203 -41.58 -38.21 -8.10
C LEU A 203 -40.64 -37.79 -6.96
N MET A 204 -39.77 -38.69 -6.48
CA MET A 204 -38.76 -38.37 -5.48
C MET A 204 -37.74 -37.33 -6.00
N LEU A 205 -37.25 -37.50 -7.22
CA LEU A 205 -36.36 -36.53 -7.87
C LEU A 205 -37.05 -35.17 -8.02
N LEU A 206 -38.31 -35.16 -8.43
CA LEU A 206 -39.12 -33.94 -8.54
C LEU A 206 -39.24 -33.21 -7.20
N ILE A 207 -39.52 -33.93 -6.10
CA ILE A 207 -39.57 -33.35 -4.74
C ILE A 207 -38.22 -32.72 -4.36
N VAL A 208 -37.11 -33.41 -4.62
CA VAL A 208 -35.77 -32.87 -4.32
C VAL A 208 -35.52 -31.56 -5.07
N VAL A 209 -35.88 -31.51 -6.37
CA VAL A 209 -35.75 -30.28 -7.18
C VAL A 209 -36.64 -29.16 -6.66
N LEU A 210 -37.88 -29.45 -6.24
CA LEU A 210 -38.80 -28.44 -5.70
C LEU A 210 -38.34 -27.89 -4.35
N VAL A 211 -37.88 -28.75 -3.44
CA VAL A 211 -37.32 -28.33 -2.14
C VAL A 211 -36.08 -27.47 -2.34
N PHE A 212 -35.18 -27.89 -3.23
CA PHE A 212 -34.00 -27.11 -3.57
C PHE A 212 -34.37 -25.75 -4.19
N GLY A 213 -35.33 -25.72 -5.10
CA GLY A 213 -35.86 -24.50 -5.69
C GLY A 213 -36.47 -23.55 -4.66
N LEU A 214 -37.18 -24.08 -3.66
CA LEU A 214 -37.76 -23.29 -2.57
C LEU A 214 -36.66 -22.61 -1.72
N ILE A 215 -35.58 -23.33 -1.41
CA ILE A 215 -34.41 -22.75 -0.71
C ILE A 215 -33.79 -21.62 -1.53
N VAL A 216 -33.58 -21.84 -2.84
CA VAL A 216 -33.02 -20.84 -3.75
C VAL A 216 -33.89 -19.58 -3.82
N VAL A 217 -35.22 -19.72 -3.90
CA VAL A 217 -36.16 -18.58 -3.92
C VAL A 217 -36.08 -17.78 -2.62
N MET A 218 -36.10 -18.45 -1.46
CA MET A 218 -36.01 -17.79 -0.16
C MET A 218 -34.67 -17.06 0.04
N LEU A 219 -33.56 -17.69 -0.35
CA LEU A 219 -32.24 -17.06 -0.27
C LEU A 219 -32.12 -15.87 -1.21
N ASN A 220 -32.66 -15.98 -2.42
CA ASN A 220 -32.62 -14.89 -3.40
C ASN A 220 -33.49 -13.69 -2.96
N ASP A 221 -34.68 -13.91 -2.41
CA ASP A 221 -35.52 -12.82 -1.90
C ASP A 221 -34.82 -12.09 -0.75
N LYS A 222 -34.21 -12.84 0.18
CA LYS A 222 -33.40 -12.27 1.27
C LYS A 222 -32.19 -11.49 0.76
N LEU A 223 -31.49 -11.99 -0.26
CA LEU A 223 -30.35 -11.31 -0.86
C LEU A 223 -30.75 -10.01 -1.56
N ILE A 224 -31.88 -9.99 -2.28
CA ILE A 224 -32.37 -8.78 -2.93
C ILE A 224 -32.82 -7.75 -1.89
N ASP A 225 -33.54 -8.16 -0.85
CA ASP A 225 -33.98 -7.29 0.24
C ASP A 225 -32.79 -6.71 1.05
N GLN A 226 -31.76 -7.51 1.30
CA GLN A 226 -30.51 -7.02 1.88
C GLN A 226 -29.73 -6.10 0.92
N GLY A 227 -29.68 -6.44 -0.36
CA GLY A 227 -28.97 -5.65 -1.37
C GLY A 227 -29.56 -4.26 -1.53
N VAL A 228 -30.88 -4.13 -1.66
CA VAL A 228 -31.55 -2.83 -1.81
C VAL A 228 -31.32 -1.95 -0.57
N ARG A 229 -31.57 -2.47 0.64
CA ARG A 229 -31.37 -1.71 1.88
C ARG A 229 -29.92 -1.30 2.13
N ARG A 230 -28.97 -2.20 1.88
CA ARG A 230 -27.54 -1.91 2.04
C ARG A 230 -27.08 -0.87 1.04
N ASN A 231 -27.42 -1.04 -0.25
CA ASN A 231 -27.04 -0.08 -1.27
C ASN A 231 -27.54 1.34 -0.97
N TRP A 232 -28.74 1.47 -0.40
CA TRP A 232 -29.25 2.78 0.02
C TRP A 232 -28.41 3.40 1.16
N ALA A 233 -28.10 2.62 2.20
CA ALA A 233 -27.28 3.08 3.32
C ALA A 233 -25.82 3.36 2.88
N ASP A 234 -25.24 2.45 2.09
CA ASP A 234 -23.91 2.57 1.52
C ASP A 234 -23.81 3.83 0.65
N MET A 235 -24.79 4.13 -0.21
CA MET A 235 -24.80 5.39 -0.99
C MET A 235 -24.79 6.66 -0.14
N GLN A 236 -25.38 6.65 1.05
CA GLN A 236 -25.35 7.81 1.94
C GLN A 236 -24.00 7.99 2.64
N GLU A 237 -23.34 6.89 2.95
CA GLU A 237 -22.02 6.85 3.56
C GLU A 237 -20.92 7.13 2.52
N ASP A 238 -21.01 6.54 1.33
CA ASP A 238 -20.15 6.82 0.18
C ASP A 238 -20.16 8.32 -0.17
N ARG A 239 -21.33 8.95 -0.16
CA ARG A 239 -21.46 10.40 -0.32
C ARG A 239 -20.64 11.16 0.74
N LYS A 240 -20.74 10.74 2.01
CA LYS A 240 -20.02 11.40 3.11
C LYS A 240 -18.51 11.23 2.92
N ASP A 241 -18.07 10.04 2.53
CA ASP A 241 -16.67 9.72 2.30
C ASP A 241 -16.09 10.51 1.11
N ILE A 242 -16.83 10.64 0.00
CA ILE A 242 -16.44 11.49 -1.13
C ILE A 242 -16.31 12.96 -0.70
N CYS A 243 -17.28 13.49 0.05
CA CYS A 243 -17.21 14.87 0.54
C CYS A 243 -16.02 15.08 1.51
N THR A 244 -15.78 14.14 2.42
CA THR A 244 -14.64 14.17 3.34
C THR A 244 -13.31 14.09 2.60
N PHE A 245 -13.20 13.23 1.58
CA PHE A 245 -12.01 13.12 0.73
C PHE A 245 -11.73 14.39 -0.05
N LEU A 246 -12.73 14.97 -0.71
CA LEU A 246 -12.57 16.22 -1.46
C LEU A 246 -12.18 17.39 -0.54
N LYS A 247 -12.71 17.41 0.69
CA LYS A 247 -12.33 18.39 1.69
C LYS A 247 -10.89 18.21 2.17
N ASP A 248 -10.48 16.97 2.44
CA ASP A 248 -9.11 16.65 2.86
C ASP A 248 -8.07 17.03 1.79
N ILE A 249 -8.37 16.74 0.51
CA ILE A 249 -7.55 17.22 -0.62
C ILE A 249 -7.48 18.75 -0.63
N LEU A 250 -8.59 19.43 -0.35
CA LEU A 250 -8.63 20.89 -0.37
C LEU A 250 -7.76 21.50 0.72
N ASP A 251 -7.83 20.92 1.92
CA ASP A 251 -7.01 21.31 3.05
C ASP A 251 -5.53 21.04 2.77
N ASN A 252 -5.19 19.91 2.13
CA ASN A 252 -3.83 19.61 1.68
C ASN A 252 -3.31 20.60 0.61
N ILE A 253 -4.12 20.91 -0.40
CA ILE A 253 -3.77 21.91 -1.44
C ILE A 253 -3.53 23.27 -0.78
N HIS A 254 -4.40 23.68 0.16
CA HIS A 254 -4.22 24.93 0.89
C HIS A 254 -2.92 24.90 1.71
N HIS A 255 -2.62 23.79 2.39
CA HIS A 255 -1.38 23.64 3.14
C HIS A 255 -0.13 23.79 2.26
N ILE A 256 -0.08 23.08 1.13
CA ILE A 256 1.08 23.09 0.23
C ILE A 256 1.27 24.46 -0.45
N PHE A 257 0.20 25.06 -0.97
CA PHE A 257 0.33 26.26 -1.79
C PHE A 257 0.25 27.58 -1.01
N VAL A 258 -0.24 27.55 0.24
CA VAL A 258 -0.31 28.73 1.10
C VAL A 258 0.72 28.61 2.21
N TYR A 259 0.56 27.66 3.13
CA TYR A 259 1.45 27.56 4.31
C TYR A 259 2.89 27.22 3.93
N ASN A 260 3.11 26.14 3.18
CA ASN A 260 4.48 25.77 2.78
C ASN A 260 5.10 26.81 1.83
N PHE A 261 4.29 27.54 1.05
CA PHE A 261 4.81 28.61 0.21
C PHE A 261 5.20 29.85 1.05
N GLU A 262 4.44 30.21 2.08
CA GLU A 262 4.80 31.28 3.03
C GLU A 262 6.06 30.91 3.83
N GLU A 263 6.19 29.66 4.27
CA GLU A 263 7.41 29.13 4.89
C GLU A 263 8.61 29.20 3.94
N PHE A 264 8.41 28.80 2.67
CA PHE A 264 9.43 28.92 1.63
C PHE A 264 9.80 30.39 1.35
N GLU A 265 8.82 31.29 1.23
CA GLU A 265 9.03 32.72 1.00
C GLU A 265 9.83 33.34 2.15
N THR A 266 9.48 33.02 3.40
CA THR A 266 10.20 33.53 4.58
C THR A 266 11.62 32.99 4.63
N HIS A 267 11.83 31.71 4.31
CA HIS A 267 13.16 31.11 4.21
C HIS A 267 14.02 31.77 3.13
N ILE A 268 13.49 31.95 1.92
CA ILE A 268 14.22 32.63 0.84
C ILE A 268 14.50 34.08 1.19
N ASN A 269 13.55 34.81 1.77
CA ASN A 269 13.78 36.19 2.20
C ASN A 269 14.86 36.27 3.29
N ALA A 270 14.92 35.30 4.20
CA ALA A 270 16.00 35.20 5.17
C ALA A 270 17.36 34.98 4.49
N GLN A 271 17.44 34.04 3.54
CA GLN A 271 18.66 33.79 2.77
C GLN A 271 19.09 35.01 1.94
N LEU A 272 18.15 35.71 1.30
CA LEU A 272 18.40 36.90 0.49
C LEU A 272 19.08 38.02 1.32
N ASN A 273 18.82 38.12 2.62
CA ASN A 273 19.46 39.11 3.49
C ASN A 273 20.96 38.86 3.72
N ASP A 274 21.41 37.61 3.55
CA ASP A 274 22.81 37.20 3.77
C ASP A 274 23.51 36.81 2.45
N VAL A 275 22.86 36.99 1.30
CA VAL A 275 23.40 36.61 -0.03
C VAL A 275 24.74 37.30 -0.33
N ASP A 276 24.92 38.54 0.09
CA ASP A 276 26.18 39.27 -0.12
C ASP A 276 27.35 38.58 0.60
N LYS A 277 27.14 38.09 1.82
CA LYS A 277 28.13 37.35 2.59
C LYS A 277 28.47 36.01 1.94
N HIS A 278 27.47 35.29 1.46
CA HIS A 278 27.66 34.01 0.78
C HIS A 278 28.44 34.16 -0.53
N ILE A 279 28.06 35.12 -1.38
CA ILE A 279 28.81 35.42 -2.62
C ILE A 279 30.25 35.84 -2.32
N LEU A 280 30.46 36.62 -1.25
CA LEU A 280 31.80 36.98 -0.81
C LEU A 280 32.60 35.77 -0.34
N MET A 281 31.99 34.84 0.41
CA MET A 281 32.67 33.63 0.85
C MET A 281 33.13 32.78 -0.34
N ASP A 282 32.27 32.60 -1.36
CA ASP A 282 32.62 31.92 -2.61
C ASP A 282 33.75 32.64 -3.35
N LEU A 283 33.68 33.97 -3.43
CA LEU A 283 34.72 34.78 -4.06
C LEU A 283 36.05 34.66 -3.31
N SER A 284 36.03 34.61 -1.98
CA SER A 284 37.23 34.43 -1.14
C SER A 284 37.93 33.10 -1.45
N ASP A 285 37.15 32.03 -1.53
CA ASP A 285 37.66 30.68 -1.83
C ASP A 285 38.19 30.58 -3.26
N ALA A 286 37.46 31.11 -4.23
CA ALA A 286 37.85 31.09 -5.64
C ALA A 286 39.06 31.98 -5.94
N SER A 287 39.16 33.14 -5.28
CA SER A 287 40.27 34.09 -5.46
C SER A 287 41.53 33.73 -4.66
N GLY A 288 41.44 32.78 -3.72
CA GLY A 288 42.56 32.42 -2.86
C GLY A 288 42.92 33.52 -1.85
N LEU A 289 41.95 34.33 -1.43
CA LEU A 289 42.16 35.44 -0.48
C LEU A 289 42.77 34.95 0.85
N ASN A 290 42.40 33.74 1.29
CA ASN A 290 42.98 33.14 2.50
C ASN A 290 44.52 33.00 2.36
N ALA A 291 45.00 32.52 1.22
CA ALA A 291 46.43 32.40 0.94
C ALA A 291 47.11 33.78 0.85
N LEU A 292 46.39 34.79 0.33
CA LEU A 292 46.89 36.17 0.27
C LEU A 292 47.02 36.80 1.67
N THR A 293 46.08 36.48 2.56
CA THR A 293 46.08 36.93 3.96
C THR A 293 47.21 36.29 4.74
N GLU A 294 47.44 34.98 4.58
CA GLU A 294 48.60 34.29 5.15
C GLU A 294 49.92 34.86 4.62
N LEU A 295 49.98 35.17 3.32
CA LEU A 295 51.17 35.78 2.73
C LEU A 295 51.43 37.19 3.29
N GLU A 296 50.39 37.99 3.55
CA GLU A 296 50.52 39.29 4.23
C GLU A 296 51.13 39.13 5.62
N GLU A 297 50.66 38.14 6.39
CA GLU A 297 51.17 37.85 7.73
C GLU A 297 52.65 37.41 7.70
N ILE A 298 53.03 36.53 6.76
CA ILE A 298 54.42 36.09 6.60
C ILE A 298 55.32 37.28 6.24
N LEU A 299 54.91 38.09 5.26
CA LEU A 299 55.70 39.23 4.77
C LEU A 299 55.75 40.38 5.79
N SER A 300 54.71 40.60 6.58
CA SER A 300 54.68 41.64 7.62
C SER A 300 55.61 41.30 8.79
N ASN A 301 55.80 40.01 9.08
CA ASN A 301 56.71 39.53 10.12
C ASN A 301 58.18 39.40 9.66
N MET A 302 58.47 39.52 8.36
CA MET A 302 59.84 39.39 7.84
C MET A 302 60.89 40.33 8.46
N PRO A 303 60.61 41.62 8.75
CA PRO A 303 61.61 42.50 9.37
C PRO A 303 62.06 41.99 10.74
N GLN A 304 61.14 41.43 11.52
CA GLN A 304 61.44 40.83 12.81
C GLN A 304 62.25 39.52 12.63
N ALA A 305 61.87 38.68 11.66
CA ALA A 305 62.62 37.48 11.31
C ALA A 305 64.06 37.82 10.89
N LEU A 306 64.27 38.87 10.09
CA LEU A 306 65.58 39.35 9.70
C LEU A 306 66.43 39.77 10.92
N ALA A 307 65.83 40.50 11.87
CA ALA A 307 66.52 40.92 13.09
C ALA A 307 66.95 39.72 13.96
N LEU A 308 66.09 38.69 14.05
CA LEU A 308 66.40 37.44 14.73
C LEU A 308 67.52 36.67 14.02
N MET A 309 67.44 36.53 12.69
CA MET A 309 68.45 35.83 11.90
C MET A 309 69.83 36.49 12.00
N LYS A 310 69.91 37.83 11.95
CA LYS A 310 71.16 38.56 12.19
C LYS A 310 71.74 38.32 13.59
N ARG A 311 70.89 38.11 14.59
CA ARG A 311 71.34 37.76 15.95
C ARG A 311 71.88 36.34 16.00
N VAL A 312 71.22 35.40 15.32
CA VAL A 312 71.69 34.01 15.20
C VAL A 312 73.05 33.96 14.53
N ASP A 313 73.26 34.74 13.46
CA ASP A 313 74.53 34.83 12.74
C ASP A 313 75.68 35.21 13.66
N LYS A 314 75.51 36.30 14.41
CA LYS A 314 76.47 36.73 15.43
C LYS A 314 76.69 35.68 16.53
N ASN A 315 75.63 34.98 16.94
CA ASN A 315 75.73 33.93 17.95
C ASN A 315 76.50 32.71 17.43
N ILE A 316 76.34 32.34 16.15
CA ILE A 316 77.10 31.27 15.50
C ILE A 316 78.58 31.65 15.46
N GLU A 317 78.93 32.86 15.02
CA GLU A 317 80.32 33.33 15.03
C GLU A 317 80.93 33.27 16.43
N THR A 318 80.18 33.73 17.43
CA THR A 318 80.61 33.72 18.84
C THR A 318 80.79 32.28 19.37
N LEU A 319 79.87 31.38 19.02
CA LEU A 319 79.93 29.97 19.38
C LEU A 319 81.14 29.27 18.75
N LEU A 320 81.40 29.52 17.47
CA LEU A 320 82.56 29.00 16.74
C LEU A 320 83.88 29.49 17.36
N PHE A 321 83.92 30.74 17.83
CA PHE A 321 85.07 31.25 18.58
C PHE A 321 85.25 30.55 19.94
N TYR A 322 84.18 30.37 20.71
CA TYR A 322 84.26 29.70 22.01
C TYR A 322 84.60 28.22 21.89
N ILE A 323 84.07 27.50 20.90
CA ILE A 323 84.41 26.09 20.68
C ILE A 323 85.86 25.96 20.24
N ALA A 324 86.40 26.90 19.44
CA ALA A 324 87.82 26.91 19.08
C ALA A 324 88.71 27.09 20.32
N GLN A 325 88.38 28.04 21.21
CA GLN A 325 89.12 28.21 22.47
C GLN A 325 89.00 27.00 23.39
N TYR A 326 87.81 26.41 23.49
CA TYR A 326 87.58 25.21 24.29
C TYR A 326 88.38 24.01 23.76
N ARG A 327 88.41 23.83 22.44
CA ARG A 327 89.26 22.82 21.75
C ARG A 327 90.73 22.98 22.11
N ASP A 328 91.24 24.20 22.06
CA ASP A 328 92.63 24.48 22.37
C ASP A 328 92.96 24.28 23.86
N GLY A 329 92.05 24.69 24.75
CA GLY A 329 92.14 24.40 26.18
C GLY A 329 92.15 22.89 26.46
N LEU A 330 91.26 22.14 25.80
CA LEU A 330 91.15 20.69 25.94
C LEU A 330 92.41 19.98 25.41
N ARG A 331 92.98 20.44 24.30
CA ARG A 331 94.29 19.97 23.79
C ARG A 331 95.41 20.25 24.80
N PHE A 332 95.42 21.40 25.46
CA PHE A 332 96.40 21.72 26.50
C PHE A 332 96.27 20.78 27.70
N VAL A 333 95.05 20.59 28.23
CA VAL A 333 94.79 19.67 29.35
C VAL A 333 95.17 18.25 28.97
N LYS A 334 94.78 17.77 27.79
CA LYS A 334 95.19 16.46 27.25
C LYS A 334 96.72 16.32 27.27
N ARG A 335 97.48 17.28 26.75
CA ARG A 335 98.96 17.25 26.74
C ARG A 335 99.53 17.20 28.16
N LYS A 336 99.05 18.05 29.08
CA LYS A 336 99.52 18.09 30.47
C LYS A 336 99.20 16.81 31.22
N MET A 337 97.97 16.31 31.10
CA MET A 337 97.54 15.08 31.76
C MET A 337 98.29 13.87 31.21
N THR A 338 98.48 13.80 29.88
CA THR A 338 99.31 12.76 29.26
C THR A 338 100.75 12.83 29.77
N TYR A 339 101.35 14.02 29.84
CA TYR A 339 102.70 14.20 30.37
C TYR A 339 102.82 13.80 31.85
N LEU A 340 101.86 14.18 32.70
CA LEU A 340 101.85 13.81 34.11
C LEU A 340 101.74 12.29 34.29
N LEU A 341 100.82 11.64 33.58
CA LEU A 341 100.57 10.20 33.70
C LEU A 341 101.69 9.33 33.08
N THR A 342 102.47 9.87 32.13
CA THR A 342 103.53 9.10 31.45
C THR A 342 104.93 9.41 31.95
N VAL A 343 105.22 10.65 32.36
CA VAL A 343 106.58 11.10 32.75
C VAL A 343 106.73 11.23 34.26
N TRP A 344 105.70 11.74 34.96
CA TRP A 344 105.78 11.99 36.40
C TRP A 344 105.28 10.81 37.24
N CYS A 345 104.31 10.05 36.74
CA CYS A 345 103.79 8.85 37.39
C CYS A 345 104.24 7.58 36.64
N ASP A 346 105.47 7.15 36.85
CA ASP A 346 106.02 5.92 36.27
C ASP A 346 105.57 4.66 37.05
N TYR A 347 104.25 4.48 37.18
CA TYR A 347 103.63 3.33 37.86
C TYR A 347 102.48 2.75 37.02
N GLN A 348 102.32 1.43 37.03
CA GLN A 348 101.42 0.72 36.13
C GLN A 348 99.96 1.21 36.19
N GLN A 349 99.50 1.58 37.38
CA GLN A 349 98.14 2.11 37.62
C GLN A 349 97.87 3.43 36.87
N CYS A 350 98.87 4.30 36.72
CA CYS A 350 98.73 5.56 35.98
C CYS A 350 98.61 5.33 34.47
N ASN A 351 99.33 4.35 33.93
CA ASN A 351 99.21 3.93 32.53
C ASN A 351 97.83 3.30 32.26
N ASP A 352 97.30 2.54 33.20
CA ASP A 352 95.95 1.96 33.09
C ASP A 352 94.87 3.05 33.05
N ILE A 353 94.99 4.10 33.89
CA ILE A 353 94.11 5.27 33.85
C ILE A 353 94.18 5.97 32.48
N LEU A 354 95.37 6.18 31.92
CA LEU A 354 95.51 6.83 30.61
C LEU A 354 94.79 6.05 29.49
N ARG A 355 94.82 4.71 29.55
CA ARG A 355 94.16 3.84 28.58
C ARG A 355 92.65 3.76 28.78
N SER A 356 92.16 3.74 30.02
CA SER A 356 90.73 3.56 30.33
C SER A 356 89.92 4.86 30.29
N SER A 357 90.55 6.02 30.50
CA SER A 357 89.86 7.32 30.64
C SER A 357 89.53 8.04 29.33
N GLY A 358 90.05 7.56 28.20
CA GLY A 358 89.84 8.19 26.89
C GLY A 358 90.49 9.58 26.74
N ILE A 359 91.43 9.95 27.62
CA ILE A 359 92.14 11.25 27.57
C ILE A 359 92.76 11.52 26.18
N LEU A 360 93.21 10.47 25.50
CA LEU A 360 93.84 10.57 24.19
C LEU A 360 92.87 11.01 23.07
N GLN A 361 91.56 10.89 23.28
CA GLN A 361 90.52 11.18 22.28
C GLN A 361 89.71 12.45 22.59
N TRP A 362 90.01 13.17 23.67
CA TRP A 362 89.23 14.34 24.10
C TRP A 362 89.12 15.43 23.02
N ASP A 363 90.20 15.65 22.27
CA ASP A 363 90.31 16.66 21.22
C ASP A 363 89.69 16.26 19.86
N THR A 364 89.31 14.99 19.69
CA THR A 364 88.76 14.45 18.42
C THR A 364 87.31 13.99 18.54
N SER A 365 86.63 14.36 19.62
CA SER A 365 85.22 14.03 19.81
C SER A 365 84.35 14.75 18.79
N GLU A 366 83.35 14.05 18.25
CA GLU A 366 82.48 14.55 17.17
C GLU A 366 81.72 15.83 17.57
N CYS A 367 81.25 15.90 18.81
CA CYS A 367 80.54 17.07 19.37
C CYS A 367 81.40 18.34 19.46
N LEU A 368 82.72 18.23 19.24
CA LEU A 368 83.67 19.34 19.30
C LEU A 368 83.83 20.06 17.96
N HIS A 369 83.30 19.46 16.88
CA HIS A 369 83.40 19.95 15.51
C HIS A 369 82.08 20.57 15.05
N LEU A 370 81.83 21.81 15.49
CA LEU A 370 80.68 22.61 15.05
C LEU A 370 80.91 23.31 13.69
N ASP A 371 82.00 22.97 13.01
CA ASP A 371 82.41 23.55 11.72
C ASP A 371 81.41 23.21 10.57
N LEU A 372 80.46 22.29 10.84
CA LEU A 372 79.42 21.81 9.91
C LEU A 372 78.08 22.56 10.02
N LEU A 373 78.00 23.62 10.84
CA LEU A 373 76.77 24.40 10.95
C LEU A 373 76.39 25.02 9.59
N PRO A 374 75.09 25.04 9.22
CA PRO A 374 74.66 25.58 7.95
C PRO A 374 74.98 27.07 7.85
N ASN A 375 75.43 27.50 6.67
CA ASN A 375 75.61 28.91 6.38
C ASN A 375 74.25 29.60 6.27
N ILE A 376 73.96 30.53 7.19
CA ILE A 376 72.69 31.25 7.21
C ILE A 376 72.71 32.60 6.50
N SER A 377 73.85 33.00 5.92
CA SER A 377 73.99 34.27 5.20
C SER A 377 73.05 34.36 3.99
N GLU A 378 72.83 33.24 3.29
CA GLU A 378 71.91 33.18 2.14
C GLU A 378 70.45 33.48 2.53
N TYR A 379 70.02 33.01 3.71
CA TYR A 379 68.69 33.33 4.24
C TYR A 379 68.58 34.81 4.63
N ILE A 380 69.64 35.38 5.20
CA ILE A 380 69.68 36.80 5.58
C ILE A 380 69.62 37.71 4.34
N GLU A 381 70.34 37.35 3.28
CA GLU A 381 70.33 38.06 2.00
C GLU A 381 68.94 37.98 1.36
N SER A 382 68.37 36.78 1.29
CA SER A 382 67.02 36.56 0.76
C SER A 382 65.96 37.37 1.51
N LEU A 383 65.99 37.38 2.84
CA LEU A 383 65.08 38.19 3.66
C LEU A 383 65.26 39.69 3.41
N GLN A 384 66.51 40.16 3.22
CA GLN A 384 66.78 41.55 2.88
C GLN A 384 66.22 41.92 1.50
N ASP A 385 66.38 41.05 0.52
CA ASP A 385 65.90 41.30 -0.85
C ASP A 385 64.37 41.37 -0.89
N ILE A 386 63.67 40.52 -0.15
CA ILE A 386 62.20 40.57 -0.06
C ILE A 386 61.74 41.89 0.60
N ILE A 387 62.42 42.32 1.67
CA ILE A 387 62.11 43.60 2.34
C ILE A 387 62.43 44.78 1.41
N ARG A 388 63.56 44.76 0.69
CA ARG A 388 63.96 45.81 -0.26
C ARG A 388 63.00 45.91 -1.45
N ALA A 389 62.54 44.77 -1.96
CA ALA A 389 61.58 44.69 -3.06
C ALA A 389 60.17 45.11 -2.64
N ASN A 390 59.92 45.36 -1.35
CA ASN A 390 58.63 45.76 -0.79
C ASN A 390 57.47 44.84 -1.22
N LEU A 391 57.72 43.53 -1.23
CA LEU A 391 56.72 42.55 -1.68
C LEU A 391 55.44 42.55 -0.83
N LEU A 392 55.51 43.09 0.39
CA LEU A 392 54.36 43.27 1.30
C LEU A 392 53.21 44.09 0.69
N HIS A 393 53.51 45.00 -0.24
CA HIS A 393 52.47 45.78 -0.92
C HIS A 393 51.53 44.90 -1.75
N ILE A 394 52.02 43.81 -2.35
CA ILE A 394 51.25 42.95 -3.27
C ILE A 394 50.04 42.31 -2.55
N PRO A 395 50.20 41.57 -1.44
CA PRO A 395 49.05 40.98 -0.75
C PRO A 395 48.13 42.05 -0.17
N ARG A 396 48.67 43.16 0.35
CA ARG A 396 47.84 44.29 0.84
C ARG A 396 46.95 44.88 -0.24
N GLN A 397 47.50 45.09 -1.43
CA GLN A 397 46.72 45.60 -2.56
C GLN A 397 45.64 44.62 -3.00
N GLY A 398 45.95 43.32 -3.04
CA GLY A 398 44.95 42.31 -3.39
C GLY A 398 43.83 42.20 -2.35
N ILE A 399 44.14 42.27 -1.05
CA ILE A 399 43.13 42.34 0.03
C ILE A 399 42.26 43.59 -0.11
N TYR A 400 42.87 44.75 -0.38
CA TYR A 400 42.12 45.99 -0.60
C TYR A 400 41.20 45.90 -1.81
N ASN A 401 41.70 45.42 -2.95
CA ASN A 401 40.90 45.25 -4.16
C ASN A 401 39.72 44.30 -3.91
N TYR A 402 39.92 43.23 -3.14
CA TYR A 402 38.87 42.31 -2.75
C TYR A 402 37.76 43.01 -1.93
N GLN A 403 38.13 43.85 -0.96
CA GLN A 403 37.16 44.63 -0.18
C GLN A 403 36.34 45.58 -1.05
N VAL A 404 36.99 46.25 -2.01
CA VAL A 404 36.32 47.13 -2.98
C VAL A 404 35.33 46.35 -3.86
N VAL A 405 35.69 45.15 -4.31
CA VAL A 405 34.77 44.27 -5.05
C VAL A 405 33.59 43.85 -4.17
N GLY A 406 33.81 43.56 -2.90
CA GLY A 406 32.73 43.26 -1.95
C GLY A 406 31.74 44.39 -1.76
N GLU A 407 32.22 45.64 -1.66
CA GLU A 407 31.35 46.81 -1.61
C GLU A 407 30.53 46.97 -2.89
N MET A 408 31.14 46.81 -4.07
CA MET A 408 30.44 46.86 -5.35
C MET A 408 29.36 45.77 -5.48
N ILE A 409 29.62 44.56 -4.99
CA ILE A 409 28.62 43.48 -4.97
C ILE A 409 27.44 43.85 -4.08
N ARG A 410 27.72 44.33 -2.87
CA ARG A 410 26.69 44.73 -1.90
C ARG A 410 25.80 45.86 -2.43
N GLU A 411 26.40 46.88 -3.05
CA GLU A 411 25.65 47.99 -3.67
C GLU A 411 24.77 47.50 -4.83
N ASN A 412 25.29 46.67 -5.72
CA ASN A 412 24.52 46.12 -6.84
C ASN A 412 23.38 45.20 -6.37
N LEU A 413 23.58 44.44 -5.29
CA LEU A 413 22.56 43.58 -4.70
C LEU A 413 21.47 44.37 -3.99
N HIS A 414 21.81 45.49 -3.33
CA HIS A 414 20.86 46.31 -2.60
C HIS A 414 19.64 46.72 -3.45
N ASP A 415 19.86 46.99 -4.74
CA ASP A 415 18.79 47.36 -5.68
C ASP A 415 18.00 46.17 -6.25
N GLN A 416 18.54 44.95 -6.16
CA GLN A 416 17.94 43.75 -6.75
C GLN A 416 17.18 42.90 -5.74
N LEU A 417 17.70 42.76 -4.51
CA LEU A 417 17.09 41.94 -3.46
C LEU A 417 15.62 42.32 -3.18
N PRO A 418 15.24 43.61 -3.05
CA PRO A 418 13.84 43.98 -2.84
C PRO A 418 12.94 43.62 -4.02
N LYS A 419 13.46 43.65 -5.26
CA LYS A 419 12.69 43.28 -6.45
C LYS A 419 12.39 41.78 -6.49
N ILE A 420 13.32 40.95 -6.02
CA ILE A 420 13.13 39.51 -5.89
C ILE A 420 12.09 39.24 -4.81
N SER A 421 12.24 39.84 -3.62
CA SER A 421 11.29 39.70 -2.51
C SER A 421 9.87 40.13 -2.92
N MET A 422 9.73 41.26 -3.63
CA MET A 422 8.43 41.72 -4.14
C MET A 422 7.82 40.75 -5.17
N LYS A 423 8.64 40.12 -6.03
CA LYS A 423 8.15 39.11 -6.98
C LYS A 423 7.68 37.84 -6.26
N LEU A 424 8.38 37.43 -5.19
CA LEU A 424 7.97 36.30 -4.34
C LEU A 424 6.64 36.59 -3.65
N ALA A 425 6.50 37.77 -3.04
CA ALA A 425 5.24 38.19 -2.42
C ALA A 425 4.08 38.23 -3.42
N LYS A 426 4.33 38.71 -4.64
CA LYS A 426 3.33 38.68 -5.71
C LYS A 426 2.95 37.26 -6.11
N LEU A 427 3.91 36.34 -6.13
CA LEU A 427 3.68 34.93 -6.44
C LEU A 427 2.84 34.25 -5.34
N SER A 428 3.12 34.56 -4.07
CA SER A 428 2.33 34.13 -2.91
C SER A 428 0.85 34.51 -3.06
N GLU A 429 0.59 35.77 -3.42
CA GLU A 429 -0.78 36.25 -3.65
C GLU A 429 -1.46 35.54 -4.82
N ILE A 430 -0.74 35.28 -5.92
CA ILE A 430 -1.28 34.52 -7.07
C ILE A 430 -1.64 33.10 -6.65
N TYR A 431 -0.81 32.42 -5.85
CA TYR A 431 -1.13 31.09 -5.35
C TYR A 431 -2.37 31.12 -4.45
N ARG A 432 -2.46 32.07 -3.53
CA ARG A 432 -3.64 32.24 -2.67
C ARG A 432 -4.93 32.48 -3.47
N GLN A 433 -4.86 33.28 -4.53
CA GLN A 433 -5.99 33.51 -5.43
C GLN A 433 -6.39 32.24 -6.20
N ASN A 434 -5.42 31.47 -6.68
CA ASN A 434 -5.70 30.21 -7.37
C ASN A 434 -6.28 29.15 -6.42
N VAL A 435 -5.77 29.05 -5.20
CA VAL A 435 -6.28 28.14 -4.17
C VAL A 435 -7.71 28.51 -3.78
N THR A 436 -8.01 29.79 -3.55
CA THR A 436 -9.38 30.25 -3.24
C THR A 436 -10.35 30.01 -4.40
N HIS A 437 -9.90 30.17 -5.65
CA HIS A 437 -10.68 29.78 -6.82
C HIS A 437 -10.95 28.27 -6.87
N LEU A 438 -9.93 27.43 -6.62
CA LEU A 438 -10.09 25.98 -6.53
C LEU A 438 -11.04 25.56 -5.38
N GLN A 439 -10.96 26.22 -4.23
CA GLN A 439 -11.91 26.04 -3.12
C GLN A 439 -13.35 26.35 -3.54
N GLY A 440 -13.57 27.41 -4.32
CA GLY A 440 -14.87 27.72 -4.89
C GLY A 440 -15.40 26.62 -5.83
N LEU A 441 -14.56 26.15 -6.75
CA LEU A 441 -14.91 25.07 -7.69
C LEU A 441 -15.22 23.75 -6.97
N ILE A 442 -14.37 23.34 -6.03
CA ILE A 442 -14.54 22.08 -5.28
C ILE A 442 -15.77 22.19 -4.37
N SER A 443 -16.02 23.33 -3.75
CA SER A 443 -17.24 23.54 -2.94
C SER A 443 -18.51 23.44 -3.79
N SER A 444 -18.49 23.97 -5.02
CA SER A 444 -19.57 23.78 -5.99
C SER A 444 -19.75 22.31 -6.35
N LEU A 445 -18.65 21.61 -6.64
CA LEU A 445 -18.65 20.17 -6.94
C LEU A 445 -19.21 19.36 -5.77
N ILE A 446 -18.84 19.67 -4.53
CA ILE A 446 -19.37 19.02 -3.32
C ILE A 446 -20.89 19.22 -3.24
N ASN A 447 -21.38 20.43 -3.53
CA ASN A 447 -22.81 20.71 -3.54
C ASN A 447 -23.55 19.96 -4.69
N ASP A 448 -22.94 19.87 -5.86
CA ASP A 448 -23.48 19.11 -7.00
C ASP A 448 -23.51 17.60 -6.70
N ILE A 449 -22.44 17.05 -6.12
CA ILE A 449 -22.39 15.66 -5.66
C ILE A 449 -23.45 15.43 -4.58
N TYR A 450 -23.58 16.35 -3.63
CA TYR A 450 -24.56 16.27 -2.56
C TYR A 450 -26.00 16.22 -3.10
N THR A 451 -26.33 17.15 -4.01
CA THR A 451 -27.67 17.19 -4.64
C THR A 451 -27.90 15.95 -5.49
N GLN A 452 -26.96 15.58 -6.36
CA GLN A 452 -27.08 14.40 -7.23
C GLN A 452 -27.24 13.10 -6.45
N HIS A 453 -26.40 12.85 -5.43
CA HIS A 453 -26.52 11.65 -4.60
C HIS A 453 -27.80 11.66 -3.76
N SER A 454 -28.24 12.82 -3.28
CA SER A 454 -29.52 12.95 -2.56
C SER A 454 -30.69 12.54 -3.46
N HIS A 455 -30.71 13.03 -4.70
CA HIS A 455 -31.73 12.65 -5.67
C HIS A 455 -31.70 11.15 -6.01
N MET A 456 -30.51 10.58 -6.20
CA MET A 456 -30.35 9.14 -6.43
C MET A 456 -30.82 8.30 -5.23
N SER A 457 -30.41 8.67 -4.01
CA SER A 457 -30.82 7.99 -2.77
C SER A 457 -32.34 8.02 -2.57
N LYS A 458 -32.99 9.15 -2.90
CA LYS A 458 -34.46 9.26 -2.91
C LYS A 458 -35.10 8.33 -3.93
N GLY A 459 -34.58 8.27 -5.16
CA GLY A 459 -35.07 7.34 -6.18
C GLY A 459 -34.98 5.87 -5.74
N PHE A 460 -33.87 5.47 -5.10
CA PHE A 460 -33.73 4.13 -4.52
C PHE A 460 -34.71 3.87 -3.37
N HIS A 461 -34.99 4.88 -2.55
CA HIS A 461 -35.97 4.76 -1.47
C HIS A 461 -37.40 4.60 -2.01
N GLU A 462 -37.77 5.38 -3.03
CA GLU A 462 -39.07 5.25 -3.72
C GLU A 462 -39.21 3.90 -4.43
N LEU A 463 -38.13 3.41 -5.06
CA LEU A 463 -38.05 2.06 -5.61
C LEU A 463 -38.28 1.00 -4.54
N GLU A 464 -37.63 1.10 -3.39
CA GLU A 464 -37.81 0.16 -2.27
C GLU A 464 -39.27 0.18 -1.77
N GLN A 465 -39.85 1.36 -1.60
CA GLN A 465 -41.20 1.50 -1.09
C GLN A 465 -42.26 0.94 -2.04
N SER A 466 -42.14 1.23 -3.34
CA SER A 466 -43.12 0.79 -4.34
C SER A 466 -42.90 -0.67 -4.77
N TYR A 467 -41.68 -1.05 -5.12
CA TYR A 467 -41.40 -2.40 -5.63
C TYR A 467 -41.19 -3.42 -4.51
N GLY A 468 -40.65 -3.02 -3.37
CA GLY A 468 -40.31 -3.92 -2.27
C GLY A 468 -41.53 -4.55 -1.60
N SER A 469 -42.58 -3.75 -1.33
CA SER A 469 -43.80 -4.23 -0.68
C SER A 469 -44.55 -5.26 -1.53
N ASP A 470 -44.82 -4.92 -2.79
CA ASP A 470 -45.60 -5.77 -3.70
C ASP A 470 -44.82 -7.05 -4.07
N ARG A 471 -43.51 -6.94 -4.35
CA ARG A 471 -42.66 -8.10 -4.62
C ARG A 471 -42.65 -9.08 -3.46
N LYS A 472 -42.49 -8.58 -2.23
CA LYS A 472 -42.42 -9.44 -1.04
C LYS A 472 -43.72 -10.21 -0.84
N LEU A 473 -44.87 -9.56 -1.03
CA LEU A 473 -46.18 -10.21 -0.93
C LEU A 473 -46.34 -11.31 -2.00
N ILE A 474 -45.97 -11.02 -3.25
CA ILE A 474 -46.01 -12.01 -4.35
C ILE A 474 -45.05 -13.18 -4.09
N SER A 475 -43.82 -12.89 -3.65
CA SER A 475 -42.79 -13.90 -3.36
C SER A 475 -43.20 -14.83 -2.22
N ILE A 476 -43.81 -14.29 -1.16
CA ILE A 476 -44.38 -15.08 -0.05
C ILE A 476 -45.52 -15.96 -0.56
N ALA A 477 -46.47 -15.40 -1.33
CA ALA A 477 -47.59 -16.16 -1.87
C ALA A 477 -47.12 -17.32 -2.77
N LEU A 478 -46.15 -17.07 -3.65
CA LEU A 478 -45.53 -18.10 -4.50
C LEU A 478 -44.81 -19.17 -3.67
N SER A 479 -44.02 -18.77 -2.68
CA SER A 479 -43.29 -19.70 -1.81
C SER A 479 -44.25 -20.62 -1.03
N VAL A 480 -45.36 -20.07 -0.49
CA VAL A 480 -46.40 -20.84 0.20
C VAL A 480 -47.11 -21.80 -0.75
N SER A 481 -47.40 -21.38 -1.99
CA SER A 481 -48.03 -22.24 -2.99
C SER A 481 -47.15 -23.44 -3.37
N ILE A 482 -45.85 -23.23 -3.60
CA ILE A 482 -44.89 -24.30 -3.92
C ILE A 482 -44.69 -25.23 -2.72
N LEU A 483 -44.64 -24.69 -1.50
CA LEU A 483 -44.58 -25.50 -0.27
C LEU A 483 -45.79 -26.42 -0.15
N THR A 484 -47.00 -25.89 -0.41
CA THR A 484 -48.25 -26.65 -0.36
C THR A 484 -48.25 -27.79 -1.39
N ILE A 485 -47.84 -27.51 -2.63
CA ILE A 485 -47.70 -28.53 -3.68
C ILE A 485 -46.68 -29.62 -3.27
N THR A 486 -45.56 -29.21 -2.67
CA THR A 486 -44.52 -30.12 -2.21
C THR A 486 -45.03 -31.05 -1.10
N ILE A 487 -45.83 -30.54 -0.16
CA ILE A 487 -46.47 -31.35 0.89
C ILE A 487 -47.44 -32.39 0.29
N ILE A 488 -48.25 -31.99 -0.70
CA ILE A 488 -49.18 -32.89 -1.40
C ILE A 488 -48.40 -34.00 -2.13
N LEU A 489 -47.29 -33.67 -2.79
CA LEU A 489 -46.42 -34.63 -3.47
C LEU A 489 -45.76 -35.62 -2.49
N ILE A 490 -45.30 -35.14 -1.33
CA ILE A 490 -44.74 -36.00 -0.27
C ILE A 490 -45.81 -36.97 0.25
N ALA A 491 -47.04 -36.49 0.49
CA ALA A 491 -48.15 -37.34 0.91
C ALA A 491 -48.49 -38.40 -0.15
N ALA A 492 -48.49 -38.02 -1.44
CA ALA A 492 -48.70 -38.94 -2.55
C ALA A 492 -47.58 -40.01 -2.65
N LEU A 493 -46.32 -39.63 -2.38
CA LEU A 493 -45.18 -40.55 -2.35
C LEU A 493 -45.32 -41.58 -1.22
N ILE A 494 -45.63 -41.11 0.00
CA ILE A 494 -45.82 -41.97 1.18
C ILE A 494 -46.98 -42.95 0.93
N CYS A 495 -48.09 -42.47 0.38
CA CYS A 495 -49.21 -43.35 0.02
C CYS A 495 -48.84 -44.36 -1.08
N GLY A 496 -48.05 -43.94 -2.08
CA GLY A 496 -47.59 -44.81 -3.15
C GLY A 496 -46.64 -45.93 -2.70
N TRP A 497 -45.89 -45.72 -1.62
CA TRP A 497 -45.02 -46.74 -1.00
C TRP A 497 -45.73 -47.61 0.04
N CYS A 498 -46.69 -47.06 0.80
CA CYS A 498 -47.32 -47.75 1.93
C CYS A 498 -48.55 -48.61 1.57
N VAL A 499 -49.14 -48.48 0.38
CA VAL A 499 -50.30 -49.30 -0.03
C VAL A 499 -49.84 -50.67 -0.53
N ARG A 500 -49.56 -51.59 0.39
CA ARG A 500 -49.51 -53.02 0.07
C ARG A 500 -50.20 -53.95 1.06
N ARG A 501 -51.12 -53.47 1.92
CA ARG A 501 -51.94 -54.48 2.61
C ARG A 501 -53.35 -54.10 3.02
N ASP A 502 -53.60 -52.96 3.66
CA ASP A 502 -54.93 -52.71 4.21
C ASP A 502 -55.45 -51.32 3.86
N ASN A 503 -56.78 -51.18 3.76
CA ASN A 503 -57.57 -49.96 3.45
C ASN A 503 -57.39 -48.79 4.45
N SER A 504 -56.23 -48.70 5.12
CA SER A 504 -55.86 -47.66 6.09
C SER A 504 -55.33 -46.39 5.41
N GLY A 505 -54.86 -46.48 4.16
CA GLY A 505 -54.33 -45.33 3.40
C GLY A 505 -55.40 -44.28 3.06
N SER A 506 -56.62 -44.69 2.67
CA SER A 506 -57.72 -43.75 2.42
C SER A 506 -58.20 -43.05 3.69
N LYS A 507 -58.18 -43.74 4.83
CA LYS A 507 -58.53 -43.14 6.14
C LYS A 507 -57.53 -42.08 6.57
N CYS A 508 -56.24 -42.30 6.31
CA CYS A 508 -55.19 -41.34 6.63
C CYS A 508 -55.26 -40.08 5.74
N LEU A 509 -55.63 -40.24 4.47
CA LEU A 509 -55.78 -39.12 3.54
C LEU A 509 -57.08 -38.33 3.77
N LEU A 510 -58.19 -38.99 4.14
CA LEU A 510 -59.40 -38.29 4.60
C LEU A 510 -59.10 -37.46 5.86
N LEU A 511 -58.28 -37.98 6.77
CA LEU A 511 -57.84 -37.25 7.95
C LEU A 511 -56.91 -36.07 7.60
N LEU A 512 -56.03 -36.23 6.61
CA LEU A 512 -55.14 -35.17 6.14
C LEU A 512 -55.87 -34.09 5.31
N PHE A 513 -56.86 -34.46 4.51
CA PHE A 513 -57.74 -33.52 3.79
C PHE A 513 -58.66 -32.78 4.76
N VAL A 514 -59.20 -33.45 5.78
CA VAL A 514 -59.99 -32.83 6.86
C VAL A 514 -59.12 -31.90 7.71
N LEU A 515 -57.85 -32.24 7.99
CA LEU A 515 -56.92 -31.37 8.70
C LEU A 515 -56.48 -30.16 7.87
N LEU A 516 -56.26 -30.32 6.55
CA LEU A 516 -55.93 -29.21 5.66
C LEU A 516 -57.13 -28.27 5.44
N ASN A 517 -58.34 -28.80 5.34
CA ASN A 517 -59.55 -27.99 5.13
C ASN A 517 -60.05 -27.34 6.43
N ASN A 518 -59.88 -27.99 7.59
CA ASN A 518 -60.16 -27.37 8.90
C ASN A 518 -59.05 -26.40 9.36
N GLY A 519 -57.84 -26.52 8.81
CA GLY A 519 -56.74 -25.57 9.06
C GLY A 519 -56.97 -24.19 8.43
N LEU A 520 -57.89 -24.05 7.46
CA LEU A 520 -58.29 -22.75 6.90
C LEU A 520 -59.39 -22.03 7.69
N ASN A 521 -60.09 -22.70 8.60
CA ASN A 521 -61.20 -22.11 9.38
C ASN A 521 -60.83 -21.77 10.85
N HIS A 522 -59.56 -21.90 11.23
CA HIS A 522 -59.07 -21.38 12.49
C HIS A 522 -57.91 -20.42 12.25
N VAL A 523 -58.26 -19.15 12.03
CA VAL A 523 -57.41 -18.04 12.48
C VAL A 523 -57.40 -18.11 14.00
N PRO A 524 -56.27 -18.38 14.70
CA PRO A 524 -56.16 -17.97 16.08
C PRO A 524 -56.02 -16.46 16.07
N CYS A 525 -57.14 -15.76 16.25
CA CYS A 525 -57.11 -14.49 16.95
C CYS A 525 -56.45 -14.75 18.30
N CYS A 526 -55.21 -14.28 18.49
CA CYS A 526 -54.68 -13.74 19.75
C CYS A 526 -53.17 -13.48 19.65
N MET A 527 -52.80 -12.24 19.34
CA MET A 527 -51.74 -11.54 20.07
C MET A 527 -52.03 -10.03 19.98
N TYR A 528 -53.01 -9.60 20.75
CA TYR A 528 -53.17 -8.22 21.20
C TYR A 528 -53.18 -8.30 22.72
N THR A 529 -52.06 -7.96 23.35
CA THR A 529 -52.00 -7.66 24.78
C THR A 529 -52.43 -6.21 24.97
N PRO A 530 -53.56 -5.92 25.63
CA PRO A 530 -53.83 -4.59 26.11
C PRO A 530 -53.12 -4.42 27.46
N ASN A 531 -52.10 -3.57 27.51
CA ASN A 531 -51.74 -2.90 28.75
C ASN A 531 -52.94 -2.05 29.16
N ARG A 532 -53.59 -2.42 30.27
CA ARG A 532 -54.46 -1.50 31.01
C ARG A 532 -53.75 -1.13 32.30
N PHE A 533 -53.17 0.07 32.25
CA PHE A 533 -53.00 0.95 33.39
C PHE A 533 -54.36 1.25 34.06
N GLY A 534 -54.30 1.45 35.37
CA GLY A 534 -55.31 2.11 36.22
C GLY A 534 -55.55 1.29 37.49
N ASP A 535 -55.39 1.77 38.72
CA ASP A 535 -55.04 3.09 39.26
C ASP A 535 -54.53 2.85 40.71
N ILE A 536 -53.78 3.84 41.23
CA ILE A 536 -53.21 4.07 42.59
C ILE A 536 -51.69 4.21 42.56
#